data_AF-A0A933K5T2-F1
#
_entry.id   AF-A0A933K5T2-F1
#
_cell.length_a   1.000
_cell.length_b   1.000
_cell.length_c   1.000
_cell.angle_alpha   90.00
_cell.angle_beta   90.00
_cell.angle_gamma   90.00
#
_symmetry.space_group_name_H-M   'P 1'
#
loop_
_entity.id
_entity.type
_entity.pdbx_description
1 polymer ?
#
loop_
_entity_poly.entity_id
_entity_poly.type
_entity_poly.pdbx_seq_one_letter_code
_entity_poly.pdbx_strand_id
1 'polypeptide(L)'
;MNKGPLSLSVVMVLIFSHSGSAGAQPDASPVETYQVNATVSDVAKKTFREIGSGTVTYSPGGQSPFTIRLQGTVRHPERKSEEYVFNVQLKYSLEGKNLRLIKNSSTYNRLAMEYKDRVESLAGFVYLARFRRVPAPGEDPSREYRLMHMGGPGYTLTYRSREQGDVELSVREGDERHGSFLLEPTSGSGGNRIKRFKVHAGKLTFDFIAQ
;
A
#
# COMPACT_ATOMS: atom_id res chain seq x y z
N MET A 1 31.89 -36.83 -21.03
CA MET A 1 31.07 -35.78 -20.37
C MET A 1 29.91 -35.46 -21.28
N ASN A 2 28.68 -35.82 -20.88
CA ASN A 2 27.44 -35.19 -21.34
C ASN A 2 26.27 -35.79 -20.56
N LYS A 3 25.73 -35.01 -19.62
CA LYS A 3 24.37 -35.17 -19.09
C LYS A 3 23.69 -33.82 -19.31
N GLY A 4 22.82 -33.74 -20.32
CA GLY A 4 21.66 -32.86 -20.22
C GLY A 4 20.48 -33.67 -19.65
N PRO A 5 19.28 -33.09 -19.50
CA PRO A 5 18.91 -31.68 -19.32
C PRO A 5 18.28 -31.46 -17.93
N LEU A 6 18.11 -30.22 -17.47
CA LEU A 6 17.17 -29.92 -16.38
C LEU A 6 16.18 -28.85 -16.84
N SER A 7 15.03 -29.37 -17.29
CA SER A 7 13.74 -28.72 -17.30
C SER A 7 13.43 -28.16 -15.91
N LEU A 8 13.16 -26.86 -15.79
CA LEU A 8 12.57 -26.29 -14.59
C LEU A 8 11.05 -26.23 -14.77
N SER A 9 10.37 -27.22 -14.21
CA SER A 9 8.92 -27.20 -14.00
C SER A 9 8.62 -26.27 -12.83
N VAL A 10 7.96 -25.14 -13.09
CA VAL A 10 7.41 -24.30 -12.02
C VAL A 10 6.02 -24.83 -11.68
N VAL A 11 5.92 -25.42 -10.50
CA VAL A 11 4.67 -25.86 -9.88
C VAL A 11 3.89 -24.61 -9.48
N MET A 12 2.83 -24.31 -10.22
CA MET A 12 1.85 -23.30 -9.84
C MET A 12 0.90 -23.92 -8.82
N VAL A 13 1.03 -23.53 -7.55
CA VAL A 13 0.10 -23.94 -6.49
C VAL A 13 -1.17 -23.09 -6.64
N LEU A 14 -2.17 -23.67 -7.31
CA LEU A 14 -3.54 -23.18 -7.30
C LEU A 14 -4.19 -23.55 -5.96
N ILE A 15 -4.34 -22.56 -5.07
CA ILE A 15 -5.24 -22.70 -3.93
C ILE A 15 -6.62 -22.23 -4.39
N PHE A 16 -7.48 -23.18 -4.73
CA PHE A 16 -8.92 -22.95 -4.84
C PHE A 16 -9.58 -23.26 -3.50
N SER A 17 -10.31 -22.30 -2.93
CA SER A 17 -11.39 -22.57 -1.99
C SER A 17 -12.71 -22.52 -2.76
N HIS A 18 -13.50 -23.58 -2.60
CA HIS A 18 -14.57 -24.02 -3.49
C HIS A 18 -15.97 -23.43 -3.20
N SER A 19 -16.79 -23.50 -4.26
CA SER A 19 -18.23 -23.84 -4.34
C SER A 19 -19.27 -22.90 -3.72
N GLY A 20 -20.15 -22.41 -4.59
CA GLY A 20 -21.41 -21.78 -4.20
C GLY A 20 -22.46 -22.79 -3.73
N SER A 21 -23.32 -22.30 -2.85
CA SER A 21 -24.72 -22.69 -2.69
C SER A 21 -25.43 -21.57 -1.92
N ALA A 22 -26.71 -21.36 -2.24
CA ALA A 22 -27.52 -20.25 -1.78
C ALA A 22 -27.55 -20.13 -0.24
N GLY A 23 -27.14 -18.97 0.25
CA GLY A 23 -27.11 -18.62 1.67
C GLY A 23 -26.16 -17.45 1.87
N ALA A 24 -26.68 -16.23 1.81
CA ALA A 24 -25.90 -15.01 1.99
C ALA A 24 -25.26 -15.00 3.40
N GLN A 25 -23.95 -15.23 3.45
CA GLN A 25 -23.14 -15.01 4.63
C GLN A 25 -22.40 -13.68 4.41
N PRO A 26 -22.77 -12.59 5.10
CA PRO A 26 -22.04 -11.34 4.99
C PRO A 26 -20.70 -11.50 5.73
N ASP A 27 -19.70 -10.69 5.36
CA ASP A 27 -18.42 -10.48 6.07
C ASP A 27 -17.14 -11.17 5.55
N ALA A 28 -17.02 -11.38 4.23
CA ALA A 28 -15.68 -11.50 3.64
C ALA A 28 -15.00 -10.11 3.59
N SER A 29 -13.88 -9.96 4.29
CA SER A 29 -12.99 -8.79 4.19
C SER A 29 -12.58 -8.59 2.73
N PRO A 30 -12.79 -7.42 2.09
CA PRO A 30 -12.24 -7.22 0.76
C PRO A 30 -10.71 -7.33 0.84
N VAL A 31 -10.15 -8.16 -0.03
CA VAL A 31 -8.72 -8.38 -0.17
C VAL A 31 -8.29 -7.77 -1.51
N GLU A 32 -7.39 -6.80 -1.47
CA GLU A 32 -6.79 -6.22 -2.66
C GLU A 32 -5.34 -6.67 -2.77
N THR A 33 -4.99 -7.18 -3.94
CA THR A 33 -3.64 -7.67 -4.24
C THR A 33 -2.89 -6.63 -5.07
N TYR A 34 -1.63 -6.39 -4.70
CA TYR A 34 -0.74 -5.45 -5.34
C TYR A 34 0.56 -6.13 -5.72
N GLN A 35 1.09 -5.80 -6.89
CA GLN A 35 2.49 -6.06 -7.22
C GLN A 35 3.34 -4.91 -6.67
N VAL A 36 4.47 -5.23 -6.04
CA VAL A 36 5.38 -4.23 -5.49
C VAL A 36 6.62 -4.12 -6.36
N ASN A 37 6.86 -2.90 -6.85
CA ASN A 37 8.07 -2.49 -7.51
C ASN A 37 8.83 -1.48 -6.65
N ALA A 38 10.09 -1.21 -7.00
CA ALA A 38 10.94 -0.24 -6.33
C ALA A 38 11.70 0.56 -7.39
N THR A 39 12.04 1.82 -7.09
CA THR A 39 12.85 2.69 -7.95
C THR A 39 13.82 3.49 -7.07
N VAL A 40 15.07 3.64 -7.51
CA VAL A 40 16.07 4.47 -6.81
C VAL A 40 16.11 5.87 -7.42
N SER A 41 15.92 6.90 -6.59
CA SER A 41 15.81 8.32 -6.98
C SER A 41 17.07 8.85 -7.70
N ASP A 42 18.26 8.44 -7.26
CA ASP A 42 19.54 8.91 -7.82
C ASP A 42 19.85 8.29 -9.20
N VAL A 43 19.09 7.26 -9.59
CA VAL A 43 19.26 6.54 -10.85
C VAL A 43 17.90 6.42 -11.52
N ALA A 44 17.41 7.54 -12.06
CA ALA A 44 16.12 7.68 -12.77
C ALA A 44 15.92 6.72 -13.99
N LYS A 45 16.77 5.71 -14.17
CA LYS A 45 16.74 4.71 -15.25
C LYS A 45 16.70 3.26 -14.77
N LYS A 46 16.81 2.95 -13.46
CA LYS A 46 16.74 1.57 -12.95
C LYS A 46 15.44 1.37 -12.17
N THR A 47 14.37 1.06 -12.91
CA THR A 47 13.17 0.47 -12.31
C THR A 47 13.44 -1.00 -12.05
N PHE A 48 13.20 -1.41 -10.82
CA PHE A 48 13.31 -2.78 -10.42
C PHE A 48 11.94 -3.42 -10.68
N ARG A 49 11.88 -4.39 -11.59
CA ARG A 49 10.64 -5.09 -11.94
C ARG A 49 10.61 -6.44 -11.22
N GLU A 50 9.41 -6.88 -10.80
CA GLU A 50 9.15 -8.20 -10.20
C GLU A 50 9.83 -8.46 -8.84
N ILE A 51 9.59 -7.58 -7.86
CA ILE A 51 10.30 -7.55 -6.57
C ILE A 51 9.37 -7.70 -5.35
N GLY A 52 8.31 -8.50 -5.51
CA GLY A 52 7.44 -8.92 -4.40
C GLY A 52 5.95 -8.70 -4.63
N SER A 53 5.15 -9.27 -3.74
CA SER A 53 3.69 -9.19 -3.73
C SER A 53 3.18 -8.60 -2.42
N GLY A 54 2.27 -7.62 -2.50
CA GLY A 54 1.60 -7.01 -1.36
C GLY A 54 0.11 -7.36 -1.36
N THR A 55 -0.48 -7.49 -0.18
CA THR A 55 -1.92 -7.76 -0.05
C THR A 55 -2.50 -6.87 1.03
N VAL A 56 -3.39 -5.96 0.66
CA VAL A 56 -4.13 -5.14 1.63
C VAL A 56 -5.44 -5.84 1.94
N THR A 57 -5.66 -6.17 3.21
CA THR A 57 -6.92 -6.77 3.69
C THR A 57 -7.67 -5.76 4.54
N TYR A 58 -8.91 -5.44 4.18
CA TYR A 58 -9.75 -4.55 4.97
C TYR A 58 -10.75 -5.35 5.80
N SER A 59 -10.87 -5.10 7.11
CA SER A 59 -11.85 -5.81 7.93
C SER A 59 -13.30 -5.47 7.52
N PRO A 60 -14.24 -6.43 7.58
CA PRO A 60 -15.64 -6.19 7.24
C PRO A 60 -16.30 -5.40 8.39
N GLY A 61 -17.22 -4.48 8.09
CA GLY A 61 -18.07 -3.84 9.11
C GLY A 61 -17.88 -2.33 9.37
N GLY A 62 -16.95 -1.67 8.67
CA GLY A 62 -16.97 -0.20 8.59
C GLY A 62 -16.18 0.57 9.65
N GLN A 63 -15.43 1.55 9.15
CA GLN A 63 -14.89 2.74 9.83
C GLN A 63 -13.74 2.59 10.83
N SER A 64 -13.65 1.54 11.65
CA SER A 64 -12.55 1.31 12.62
C SER A 64 -12.87 0.10 13.52
N PRO A 65 -11.90 -0.71 13.99
CA PRO A 65 -10.49 -0.71 13.62
C PRO A 65 -10.25 -1.43 12.30
N PHE A 66 -9.20 -1.04 11.57
CA PHE A 66 -8.80 -1.69 10.32
C PHE A 66 -7.36 -2.21 10.42
N THR A 67 -7.05 -3.23 9.62
CA THR A 67 -5.69 -3.79 9.54
C THR A 67 -5.13 -3.51 8.15
N ILE A 68 -3.84 -3.22 8.06
CA ILE A 68 -3.09 -3.14 6.82
C ILE A 68 -2.02 -4.22 6.87
N ARG A 69 -1.91 -4.99 5.80
CA ARG A 69 -0.83 -5.94 5.59
C ARG A 69 -0.08 -5.55 4.32
N LEU A 70 1.25 -5.57 4.33
CA LEU A 70 2.08 -5.39 3.14
C LEU A 70 3.29 -6.30 3.28
N GLN A 71 3.51 -7.19 2.33
CA GLN A 71 4.71 -8.04 2.31
C GLN A 71 5.53 -7.68 1.07
N GLY A 72 6.84 -7.87 1.13
CA GLY A 72 7.70 -7.64 -0.02
C GLY A 72 9.14 -8.03 0.21
N THR A 73 9.83 -8.37 -0.88
CA THR A 73 11.26 -8.66 -0.91
C THR A 73 11.88 -7.93 -2.09
N VAL A 74 12.54 -6.80 -1.82
CA VAL A 74 13.17 -5.97 -2.85
C VAL A 74 14.66 -6.29 -2.94
N ARG A 75 15.18 -6.69 -4.11
CA ARG A 75 16.61 -6.94 -4.31
C ARG A 75 17.32 -5.70 -4.89
N HIS A 76 18.47 -5.29 -4.35
CA HIS A 76 19.28 -4.19 -4.90
C HIS A 76 19.80 -4.57 -6.31
N PRO A 77 19.81 -3.68 -7.33
CA PRO A 77 20.04 -4.11 -8.71
C PRO A 77 21.54 -4.27 -8.99
N GLU A 78 22.37 -3.50 -8.29
CA GLU A 78 23.83 -3.47 -8.41
C GLU A 78 24.52 -4.28 -7.30
N ARG A 79 23.83 -4.47 -6.16
CA ARG A 79 24.34 -5.16 -4.98
C ARG A 79 23.47 -6.39 -4.78
N LYS A 80 23.50 -7.34 -5.71
CA LYS A 80 22.53 -8.46 -5.81
C LYS A 80 22.36 -9.29 -4.54
N SER A 81 23.34 -9.24 -3.62
CA SER A 81 23.29 -9.86 -2.29
C SER A 81 22.47 -9.09 -1.26
N GLU A 82 22.07 -7.85 -1.57
CA GLU A 82 21.23 -7.03 -0.71
C GLU A 82 19.76 -7.23 -1.08
N GLU A 83 19.02 -7.74 -0.10
CA GLU A 83 17.57 -7.88 -0.17
C GLU A 83 16.95 -7.10 0.99
N TYR A 84 15.91 -6.33 0.70
CA TYR A 84 15.10 -5.60 1.65
C TYR A 84 13.81 -6.41 1.83
N VAL A 85 13.69 -7.10 2.96
CA VAL A 85 12.52 -7.93 3.26
C VAL A 85 11.69 -7.23 4.31
N PHE A 86 10.40 -7.05 4.03
CA PHE A 86 9.45 -6.48 4.97
C PHE A 86 8.14 -7.26 4.97
N ASN A 87 7.53 -7.36 6.15
CA ASN A 87 6.17 -7.82 6.36
C ASN A 87 5.52 -6.86 7.35
N VAL A 88 4.82 -5.88 6.82
CA VAL A 88 4.09 -4.85 7.56
C VAL A 88 2.75 -5.41 7.99
N GLN A 89 2.46 -5.38 9.27
CA GLN A 89 1.12 -5.71 9.79
C GLN A 89 0.74 -4.72 10.87
N LEU A 90 -0.11 -3.77 10.50
CA LEU A 90 -0.50 -2.65 11.35
C LEU A 90 -2.01 -2.65 11.55
N LYS A 91 -2.46 -2.49 12.80
CA LYS A 91 -3.88 -2.29 13.13
C LYS A 91 -4.08 -0.88 13.61
N TYR A 92 -5.01 -0.16 13.00
CA TYR A 92 -5.30 1.24 13.29
C TYR A 92 -6.75 1.44 13.76
N SER A 93 -6.95 2.49 14.56
CA SER A 93 -8.25 3.14 14.80
C SER A 93 -8.26 4.51 14.15
N LEU A 94 -9.39 4.93 13.60
CA LEU A 94 -9.62 6.29 13.12
C LEU A 94 -10.63 7.02 14.02
N GLU A 95 -10.18 8.07 14.69
CA GLU A 95 -10.99 8.92 15.58
C GLU A 95 -10.97 10.36 15.05
N GLY A 96 -12.01 10.74 14.30
CA GLY A 96 -12.04 12.03 13.60
C GLY A 96 -10.92 12.16 12.57
N LYS A 97 -9.94 13.05 12.85
CA LYS A 97 -8.73 13.27 12.04
C LYS A 97 -7.52 12.46 12.53
N ASN A 98 -7.67 11.71 13.61
CA ASN A 98 -6.56 11.04 14.28
C ASN A 98 -6.52 9.55 13.91
N LEU A 99 -5.43 9.14 13.27
CA LEU A 99 -5.08 7.75 13.03
C LEU A 99 -4.23 7.25 14.20
N ARG A 100 -4.80 6.36 15.01
CA ARG A 100 -4.12 5.76 16.16
C ARG A 100 -3.69 4.33 15.83
N LEU A 101 -2.40 4.04 15.98
CA LEU A 101 -1.90 2.67 15.88
C LEU A 101 -2.31 1.91 17.15
N ILE A 102 -3.05 0.82 16.96
CA ILE A 102 -3.52 -0.08 18.02
C ILE A 102 -2.50 -1.22 18.22
N LYS A 103 -2.01 -1.79 17.12
CA LYS A 103 -1.08 -2.93 17.16
C LYS A 103 -0.10 -2.84 15.99
N ASN A 104 1.19 -3.00 16.31
CA ASN A 104 2.24 -3.21 15.33
C ASN A 104 2.74 -4.67 15.46
N SER A 105 2.73 -5.41 14.36
CA SER A 105 3.31 -6.74 14.27
C SER A 105 4.19 -6.87 13.02
N SER A 106 4.71 -5.74 12.55
CA SER A 106 5.58 -5.68 11.39
C SER A 106 6.94 -6.30 11.69
N THR A 107 7.52 -6.96 10.70
CA THR A 107 8.89 -7.49 10.74
C THR A 107 9.68 -7.01 9.54
N TYR A 108 10.96 -6.75 9.76
CA TYR A 108 11.90 -6.25 8.76
C TYR A 108 13.23 -6.96 8.92
N ASN A 109 13.92 -7.21 7.82
CA ASN A 109 15.33 -7.60 7.92
C ASN A 109 16.23 -6.37 8.19
N ARG A 110 17.49 -6.62 8.53
CA ARG A 110 18.45 -5.56 8.92
C ARG A 110 18.56 -4.42 7.88
N LEU A 111 18.48 -4.74 6.59
CA LEU A 111 18.60 -3.76 5.50
C LEU A 111 17.31 -2.94 5.32
N ALA A 112 16.14 -3.55 5.54
CA ALA A 112 14.85 -2.87 5.41
C ALA A 112 14.48 -2.00 6.62
N MET A 113 15.12 -2.22 7.78
CA MET A 113 14.85 -1.47 9.02
C MET A 113 15.01 0.05 8.86
N GLU A 114 15.93 0.52 8.02
CA GLU A 114 16.14 1.95 7.76
C GLU A 114 14.88 2.64 7.19
N TYR A 115 14.03 1.88 6.48
CA TYR A 115 12.83 2.41 5.82
C TYR A 115 11.54 2.18 6.60
N LYS A 116 11.62 1.54 7.78
CA LYS A 116 10.48 1.13 8.58
C LYS A 116 9.48 2.27 8.78
N ASP A 117 9.92 3.39 9.36
CA ASP A 117 9.01 4.46 9.78
C ASP A 117 8.32 5.14 8.58
N ARG A 118 9.01 5.21 7.42
CA ARG A 118 8.44 5.74 6.17
C ARG A 118 7.38 4.81 5.59
N VAL A 119 7.60 3.50 5.62
CA VAL A 119 6.62 2.51 5.13
C VAL A 119 5.42 2.44 6.07
N GLU A 120 5.64 2.39 7.38
CA GLU A 120 4.55 2.24 8.36
C GLU A 120 3.67 3.49 8.45
N SER A 121 4.26 4.69 8.37
CA SER A 121 3.51 5.96 8.36
C SER A 121 2.55 6.03 7.17
N LEU A 122 3.01 5.67 5.97
CA LEU A 122 2.18 5.72 4.76
C LEU A 122 1.13 4.61 4.69
N ALA A 123 1.41 3.44 5.25
CA ALA A 123 0.47 2.32 5.28
C ALA A 123 -0.87 2.70 5.94
N GLY A 124 -0.85 3.55 6.98
CA GLY A 124 -2.08 4.03 7.63
C GLY A 124 -3.00 4.85 6.72
N PHE A 125 -2.44 5.51 5.69
CA PHE A 125 -3.22 6.33 4.75
C PHE A 125 -3.89 5.53 3.63
N VAL A 126 -3.53 4.25 3.44
CA VAL A 126 -4.20 3.35 2.47
C VAL A 126 -5.70 3.27 2.75
N TYR A 127 -6.08 3.18 4.03
CA TYR A 127 -7.48 3.18 4.44
C TYR A 127 -8.19 4.48 4.07
N LEU A 128 -7.55 5.63 4.31
CA LEU A 128 -8.13 6.93 3.98
C LEU A 128 -8.28 7.09 2.46
N ALA A 129 -7.29 6.65 1.69
CA ALA A 129 -7.35 6.63 0.22
C ALA A 129 -8.52 5.77 -0.30
N ARG A 130 -8.75 4.60 0.33
CA ARG A 130 -9.81 3.67 -0.06
C ARG A 130 -11.20 4.18 0.28
N PHE A 131 -11.41 4.70 1.49
CA PHE A 131 -12.76 4.90 2.03
C PHE A 131 -13.16 6.36 2.22
N ARG A 132 -12.25 7.34 2.16
CA ARG A 132 -12.65 8.75 2.22
C ARG A 132 -13.15 9.23 0.87
N ARG A 133 -14.27 9.94 0.89
CA ARG A 133 -14.87 10.57 -0.29
C ARG A 133 -13.86 11.55 -0.90
N VAL A 134 -13.68 11.46 -2.21
CA VAL A 134 -12.99 12.50 -2.98
C VAL A 134 -13.79 13.81 -2.87
N PRO A 135 -13.15 14.97 -2.59
CA PRO A 135 -13.83 16.26 -2.58
C PRO A 135 -14.55 16.56 -3.91
N ALA A 136 -15.75 17.12 -3.83
CA ALA A 136 -16.49 17.52 -5.03
C ALA A 136 -15.87 18.78 -5.67
N PRO A 137 -16.15 19.08 -6.96
CA PRO A 137 -15.73 20.34 -7.57
C PRO A 137 -16.18 21.55 -6.73
N GLY A 138 -15.26 22.46 -6.44
CA GLY A 138 -15.51 23.65 -5.61
C GLY A 138 -15.35 23.44 -4.10
N GLU A 139 -15.13 22.21 -3.62
CA GLU A 139 -14.74 21.96 -2.23
C GLU A 139 -13.23 22.12 -2.05
N ASP A 140 -12.80 22.38 -0.81
CA ASP A 140 -11.39 22.33 -0.43
C ASP A 140 -10.80 20.96 -0.82
N PRO A 141 -9.74 20.90 -1.67
CA PRO A 141 -9.10 19.67 -2.07
C PRO A 141 -8.19 19.08 -0.98
N SER A 142 -8.01 19.75 0.16
CA SER A 142 -7.10 19.32 1.21
C SER A 142 -7.84 18.80 2.45
N ARG A 143 -7.29 17.78 3.10
CA ARG A 143 -7.78 17.21 4.36
C ARG A 143 -6.60 16.89 5.28
N GLU A 144 -6.57 17.46 6.47
CA GLU A 144 -5.53 17.19 7.47
C GLU A 144 -5.87 15.96 8.31
N TYR A 145 -4.87 15.10 8.56
CA TYR A 145 -4.93 13.94 9.44
C TYR A 145 -3.65 13.85 10.28
N ARG A 146 -3.70 13.18 11.43
CA ARG A 146 -2.55 13.04 12.33
C ARG A 146 -2.29 11.58 12.69
N LEU A 147 -1.02 11.16 12.66
CA LEU A 147 -0.60 9.84 13.16
C LEU A 147 -0.24 9.94 14.64
N MET A 148 -1.16 9.55 15.52
CA MET A 148 -1.03 9.78 16.97
C MET A 148 0.12 9.03 17.63
N HIS A 149 0.57 7.91 17.06
CA HIS A 149 1.56 7.03 17.66
C HIS A 149 3.01 7.48 17.45
N MET A 150 3.25 8.46 16.58
CA MET A 150 4.58 9.00 16.32
C MET A 150 4.83 10.33 17.03
N GLY A 151 3.85 10.86 17.79
CA GLY A 151 3.94 12.22 18.35
C GLY A 151 4.19 13.31 17.29
N GLY A 152 4.03 12.96 16.01
CA GLY A 152 4.56 13.68 14.87
C GLY A 152 3.62 14.72 14.30
N PRO A 153 4.11 15.54 13.35
CA PRO A 153 3.33 16.59 12.72
C PRO A 153 2.11 16.03 11.97
N GLY A 154 1.14 16.91 11.72
CA GLY A 154 -0.01 16.59 10.89
C GLY A 154 0.40 16.30 9.45
N TYR A 155 -0.24 15.30 8.86
CA TYR A 155 -0.15 14.99 7.44
C TYR A 155 -1.33 15.62 6.69
N THR A 156 -1.05 16.29 5.59
CA THR A 156 -2.08 16.84 4.71
C THR A 156 -2.26 15.93 3.51
N LEU A 157 -3.50 15.46 3.34
CA LEU A 157 -3.99 14.77 2.16
C LEU A 157 -4.46 15.81 1.15
N THR A 158 -3.91 15.80 -0.06
CA THR A 158 -4.33 16.72 -1.13
C THR A 158 -4.80 15.94 -2.35
N TYR A 159 -6.03 16.21 -2.79
CA TYR A 159 -6.66 15.57 -3.92
C TYR A 159 -6.51 16.43 -5.18
N ARG A 160 -6.13 15.82 -6.29
CA ARG A 160 -6.00 16.48 -7.59
C ARG A 160 -6.65 15.62 -8.67
N SER A 161 -7.67 16.15 -9.33
CA SER A 161 -8.25 15.50 -10.50
C SER A 161 -7.22 15.37 -11.61
N ARG A 162 -7.23 14.23 -12.29
CA ARG A 162 -6.43 13.94 -13.49
C ARG A 162 -7.34 13.83 -14.71
N GLU A 163 -6.70 13.75 -15.87
CA GLU A 163 -7.37 13.38 -17.12
C GLU A 163 -8.02 11.99 -16.97
N GLN A 164 -9.12 11.76 -17.68
CA GLN A 164 -9.89 10.49 -17.68
C GLN A 164 -10.65 10.15 -16.39
N GLY A 165 -10.80 11.09 -15.46
CA GLY A 165 -11.64 10.93 -14.26
C GLY A 165 -10.95 10.28 -13.06
N ASP A 166 -9.67 9.89 -13.20
CA ASP A 166 -8.85 9.45 -12.08
C ASP A 166 -8.47 10.63 -11.16
N VAL A 167 -8.16 10.32 -9.90
CA VAL A 167 -7.78 11.31 -8.88
C VAL A 167 -6.46 10.91 -8.25
N GLU A 168 -5.53 11.85 -8.18
CA GLU A 168 -4.30 11.68 -7.41
C GLU A 168 -4.49 12.23 -6.00
N LEU A 169 -4.28 11.38 -5.00
CA LEU A 169 -4.21 11.76 -3.60
C LEU A 169 -2.74 11.78 -3.17
N SER A 170 -2.25 12.93 -2.69
CA SER A 170 -0.87 13.07 -2.17
C SER A 170 -0.87 13.16 -0.66
N VAL A 171 0.08 12.49 0.00
CA VAL A 171 0.33 12.59 1.45
C VAL A 171 1.54 13.47 1.68
N ARG A 172 1.37 14.56 2.44
CA ARG A 172 2.43 15.54 2.71
C ARG A 172 2.63 15.80 4.19
N GLU A 173 3.85 16.08 4.59
CA GLU A 173 4.25 16.59 5.91
C GLU A 173 4.90 17.96 5.67
N GLY A 174 4.15 19.04 5.94
CA GLY A 174 4.52 20.38 5.44
C GLY A 174 4.68 20.37 3.91
N ASP A 175 5.87 20.75 3.43
CA ASP A 175 6.20 20.78 2.01
C ASP A 175 6.77 19.46 1.45
N GLU A 176 7.06 18.49 2.32
CA GLU A 176 7.60 17.21 1.92
C GLU A 176 6.49 16.27 1.45
N ARG A 177 6.68 15.60 0.30
CA ARG A 177 5.76 14.57 -0.20
C ARG A 177 6.25 13.19 0.22
N HIS A 178 5.45 12.50 1.03
CA HIS A 178 5.77 11.17 1.52
C HIS A 178 5.23 10.09 0.59
N GLY A 179 4.08 10.31 -0.03
CA GLY A 179 3.51 9.31 -0.93
C GLY A 179 2.37 9.82 -1.79
N SER A 180 1.81 8.90 -2.57
CA SER A 180 0.71 9.21 -3.49
C SER A 180 -0.15 7.99 -3.78
N PHE A 181 -1.43 8.20 -4.03
CA PHE A 181 -2.38 7.18 -4.47
C PHE A 181 -3.03 7.64 -5.77
N LEU A 182 -3.14 6.74 -6.74
CA LEU A 182 -3.97 6.92 -7.92
C LEU A 182 -5.30 6.21 -7.67
N LEU A 183 -6.37 7.00 -7.63
CA LEU A 183 -7.70 6.57 -7.26
C LEU A 183 -8.60 6.59 -8.49
N GLU A 184 -9.39 5.54 -8.63
CA GLU A 184 -10.57 5.49 -9.48
C GLU A 184 -11.79 5.66 -8.57
N PRO A 185 -12.44 6.84 -8.55
CA PRO A 185 -13.64 7.05 -7.75
C PRO A 185 -14.72 6.07 -8.21
N THR A 186 -15.28 5.29 -7.30
CA THR A 186 -16.40 4.40 -7.64
C THR A 186 -17.71 5.02 -7.18
N SER A 187 -18.73 4.96 -8.02
CA SER A 187 -20.09 5.35 -7.69
C SER A 187 -20.77 4.22 -6.91
N GLY A 188 -20.54 4.16 -5.59
CA GLY A 188 -21.16 3.16 -4.70
C GLY A 188 -20.64 3.22 -3.25
N SER A 189 -21.22 2.41 -2.37
CA SER A 189 -20.83 2.32 -0.94
C SER A 189 -19.46 1.67 -0.70
N GLY A 190 -18.83 1.16 -1.76
CA GLY A 190 -17.56 0.43 -1.68
C GLY A 190 -16.31 1.29 -1.55
N GLY A 191 -16.38 2.63 -1.68
CA GLY A 191 -15.21 3.54 -1.64
C GLY A 191 -14.42 3.64 -2.96
N ASN A 192 -13.32 4.38 -3.00
CA ASN A 192 -12.46 4.54 -4.19
C ASN A 192 -11.64 3.29 -4.47
N ARG A 193 -11.49 2.83 -5.72
CA ARG A 193 -10.52 1.78 -6.05
C ARG A 193 -9.12 2.40 -6.11
N ILE A 194 -8.16 1.81 -5.41
CA ILE A 194 -6.76 2.24 -5.48
C ILE A 194 -6.10 1.49 -6.64
N LYS A 195 -5.85 2.18 -7.76
CA LYS A 195 -5.14 1.60 -8.92
C LYS A 195 -3.67 1.40 -8.63
N ARG A 196 -3.08 2.34 -7.87
CA ARG A 196 -1.65 2.39 -7.59
C ARG A 196 -1.39 3.22 -6.34
N PHE A 197 -0.37 2.89 -5.57
CA PHE A 197 0.15 3.81 -4.56
C PHE A 197 1.67 3.75 -4.45
N LYS A 198 2.28 4.87 -4.05
CA LYS A 198 3.72 5.04 -3.96
C LYS A 198 4.12 5.50 -2.57
N VAL A 199 5.22 4.94 -2.09
CA VAL A 199 5.87 5.30 -0.83
C VAL A 199 7.27 5.81 -1.12
N HIS A 200 7.51 7.09 -0.83
CA HIS A 200 8.83 7.72 -0.92
C HIS A 200 9.58 7.52 0.40
N ALA A 201 10.63 6.70 0.37
CA ALA A 201 11.45 6.33 1.51
C ALA A 201 12.90 6.72 1.23
N GLY A 202 13.16 8.03 1.22
CA GLY A 202 14.47 8.60 0.90
C GLY A 202 14.85 8.36 -0.57
N LYS A 203 15.93 7.60 -0.79
CA LYS A 203 16.41 7.25 -2.13
C LYS A 203 15.59 6.14 -2.81
N LEU A 204 14.70 5.47 -2.09
CA LEU A 204 13.84 4.44 -2.65
C LEU A 204 12.40 4.94 -2.77
N THR A 205 11.75 4.61 -3.87
CA THR A 205 10.30 4.70 -4.01
C THR A 205 9.75 3.30 -4.22
N PHE A 206 8.90 2.83 -3.30
CA PHE A 206 8.13 1.60 -3.47
C PHE A 206 6.84 1.93 -4.21
N ASP A 207 6.47 1.10 -5.17
CA ASP A 207 5.37 1.33 -6.09
C ASP A 207 4.47 0.10 -6.15
N PHE A 208 3.27 0.25 -5.61
CA PHE A 208 2.31 -0.82 -5.42
C PHE A 208 1.22 -0.67 -6.49
N ILE A 209 1.08 -1.67 -7.36
CA ILE A 209 0.20 -1.64 -8.53
C ILE A 209 -0.87 -2.71 -8.35
N ALA A 210 -2.14 -2.31 -8.35
CA ALA A 210 -3.25 -3.26 -8.21
C ALA A 210 -3.21 -4.27 -9.37
N GLN A 211 -3.47 -5.55 -9.04
CA GLN A 211 -3.59 -6.63 -10.02
C GLN A 211 -5.04 -6.76 -10.51
#